data_AF-W1YA08-F1
#
_entry.id   AF-W1YA08-F1
#
_cell.length_a   1.000
_cell.length_b   1.000
_cell.length_c   1.000
_cell.angle_alpha   90.00
_cell.angle_beta   90.00
_cell.angle_gamma   90.00
#
_symmetry.space_group_name_H-M   'P 1'
#
loop_
_entity.id
_entity.type
_entity.pdbx_description
1 polymer ?
#
loop_
_entity_poly.entity_id
_entity_poly.type
_entity_poly.pdbx_seq_one_letter_code
_entity_poly.pdbx_strand_id
1 'polypeptide(L)'
;MKTTTQELKQYITRLFQLSNEESWECEVLDEVAENILPPRFVDGSPLTHLTLETYTYYNNELHDLSIYPFLMYANNQLISVGYLDHFDMDFL
;
A
#
# COMPACT_ATOMS: atom_id res chain seq x y z
N MET A 1 3.96 0.26 -13.51
CA MET A 1 2.72 -0.15 -12.78
C MET A 1 2.53 -1.66 -12.76
N LYS A 2 2.29 -2.36 -13.89
CA LYS A 2 2.00 -3.82 -13.86
C LYS A 2 3.08 -4.68 -13.16
N THR A 3 4.35 -4.30 -13.26
CA THR A 3 5.47 -5.03 -12.63
C THR A 3 5.49 -4.85 -11.11
N THR A 4 5.38 -3.62 -10.60
CA THR A 4 5.44 -3.33 -9.15
C THR A 4 4.30 -4.00 -8.39
N THR A 5 3.07 -3.99 -8.92
CA THR A 5 1.94 -4.69 -8.29
C THR A 5 2.18 -6.21 -8.25
N GLN A 6 2.76 -6.79 -9.30
CA GLN A 6 3.07 -8.22 -9.34
C GLN A 6 4.20 -8.58 -8.36
N GLU A 7 5.23 -7.76 -8.25
CA GLU A 7 6.33 -7.91 -7.30
C GLU A 7 5.82 -7.82 -5.85
N LEU A 8 4.97 -6.83 -5.55
CA LEU A 8 4.33 -6.68 -4.24
C LEU A 8 3.46 -7.92 -3.93
N LYS A 9 2.63 -8.36 -4.88
CA LYS A 9 1.81 -9.58 -4.69
C LYS A 9 2.68 -10.80 -4.36
N GLN A 10 3.75 -11.03 -5.13
CA GLN A 10 4.67 -12.14 -4.88
C GLN A 10 5.38 -12.02 -3.53
N TYR A 11 5.74 -10.80 -3.12
CA TYR A 11 6.37 -10.57 -1.82
C TYR A 11 5.42 -10.91 -0.67
N ILE A 12 4.21 -10.34 -0.67
CA ILE A 12 3.22 -10.53 0.39
C ILE A 12 2.76 -11.98 0.47
N THR A 13 2.44 -12.61 -0.67
CA THR A 13 2.03 -14.03 -0.69
C THR A 13 3.10 -14.95 -0.11
N ARG A 14 4.39 -14.67 -0.36
CA ARG A 14 5.49 -15.42 0.25
C ARG A 14 5.66 -15.12 1.73
N LEU A 15 5.60 -13.85 2.12
CA LEU A 15 5.81 -13.40 3.50
C LEU A 15 4.76 -14.00 4.45
N PHE A 16 3.48 -13.92 4.06
CA PHE A 16 2.35 -14.39 4.87
C PHE A 16 1.86 -15.79 4.50
N GLN A 17 2.56 -16.50 3.61
CA GLN A 17 2.23 -17.87 3.17
C GLN A 17 0.81 -18.00 2.59
N LEU A 18 0.39 -17.01 1.79
CA LEU A 18 -0.94 -16.91 1.19
C LEU A 18 -1.05 -17.66 -0.14
N SER A 19 -2.28 -17.95 -0.56
CA SER A 19 -2.54 -18.42 -1.91
C SER A 19 -2.22 -17.34 -2.96
N ASN A 20 -1.46 -17.71 -3.99
CA ASN A 20 -1.20 -16.79 -5.11
C ASN A 20 -2.27 -16.91 -6.23
N GLU A 21 -3.18 -17.88 -6.12
CA GLU A 21 -4.20 -18.17 -7.14
C GLU A 21 -5.36 -17.17 -7.13
N GLU A 22 -5.69 -16.61 -5.96
CA GLU A 22 -6.77 -15.63 -5.84
C GLU A 22 -6.40 -14.28 -6.48
N SER A 23 -7.36 -13.68 -7.19
CA SER A 23 -7.23 -12.32 -7.69
C SER A 23 -7.40 -11.32 -6.53
N TRP A 24 -6.54 -10.31 -6.50
CA TRP A 24 -6.71 -9.18 -5.60
C TRP A 24 -7.54 -8.11 -6.29
N GLU A 25 -8.50 -7.55 -5.55
CA GLU A 25 -9.18 -6.32 -5.90
C GLU A 25 -8.34 -5.11 -5.44
N CYS A 26 -8.66 -3.94 -5.97
CA CYS A 26 -7.94 -2.71 -5.66
C CYS A 26 -8.93 -1.59 -5.40
N GLU A 27 -8.82 -0.98 -4.22
CA GLU A 27 -9.45 0.28 -3.91
C GLU A 27 -8.48 1.42 -4.21
N VAL A 28 -8.98 2.50 -4.82
CA VAL A 28 -8.19 3.69 -5.14
C VAL A 28 -8.81 4.89 -4.46
N LEU A 29 -7.98 5.64 -3.72
CA LEU A 29 -8.39 6.83 -2.98
C LEU A 29 -7.33 7.92 -3.10
N ASP A 30 -7.77 9.14 -3.35
CA ASP A 30 -6.93 10.34 -3.23
C ASP A 30 -7.06 10.90 -1.82
N GLU A 31 -5.94 11.03 -1.11
CA GLU A 31 -5.93 11.55 0.26
C GLU A 31 -4.63 12.31 0.56
N VAL A 32 -4.69 13.26 1.49
CA VAL A 32 -3.53 14.07 1.86
C VAL A 32 -2.55 13.24 2.69
N ALA A 33 -1.25 13.35 2.40
CA ALA A 33 -0.20 12.54 3.01
C ALA A 33 -0.26 12.50 4.56
N GLU A 34 -0.60 13.61 5.20
CA GLU A 34 -0.76 13.73 6.67
C GLU A 34 -1.82 12.79 7.26
N ASN A 35 -2.82 12.40 6.48
CA ASN A 35 -3.92 11.54 6.94
C ASN A 35 -3.59 10.05 6.81
N ILE A 36 -2.51 9.71 6.11
CA ILE A 36 -2.15 8.33 5.77
C ILE A 36 -0.80 7.94 6.37
N LEU A 37 0.20 8.80 6.20
CA LEU A 37 1.58 8.50 6.58
C LEU A 37 1.87 8.98 8.02
N PRO A 38 2.72 8.25 8.75
CA PRO A 38 3.21 8.71 10.05
C PRO A 38 3.85 10.11 9.97
N PRO A 39 3.60 11.02 10.94
CA PRO A 39 4.10 12.40 10.91
C PRO A 39 5.61 12.51 10.67
N ARG A 40 6.40 11.56 11.18
CA ARG A 40 7.86 11.48 10.97
C ARG A 40 8.31 11.46 9.49
N PHE A 41 7.42 11.08 8.56
CA PHE A 41 7.70 11.08 7.12
C PHE A 41 7.13 12.31 6.41
N VAL A 42 6.19 13.01 7.02
CA VAL A 42 5.47 14.15 6.41
C VAL A 42 6.01 15.48 6.89
N ASP A 43 6.24 15.61 8.20
CA ASP A 43 6.61 16.86 8.85
C ASP A 43 7.91 17.45 8.28
N GLY A 44 7.81 18.62 7.63
CA GLY A 44 8.94 19.31 7.04
C GLY A 44 9.50 18.65 5.77
N SER A 45 8.81 17.64 5.22
CA SER A 45 9.20 16.96 3.99
C SER A 45 8.40 17.49 2.78
N PRO A 46 8.85 17.19 1.54
CA PRO A 46 8.09 17.52 0.34
C PRO A 46 6.71 16.86 0.25
N LEU A 47 6.38 15.92 1.14
CA LEU A 47 5.06 15.29 1.22
C LEU A 47 4.03 16.14 1.98
N THR A 48 4.47 17.19 2.71
CA THR A 48 3.54 18.07 3.43
C THR A 48 2.51 18.66 2.45
N HIS A 49 1.22 18.49 2.77
CA HIS A 49 0.05 18.90 1.99
C HIS A 49 -0.07 18.28 0.59
N LEU A 50 0.74 17.26 0.29
CA LEU A 50 0.68 16.57 -0.99
C LEU A 50 -0.47 15.57 -0.98
N THR A 51 -1.34 15.64 -1.99
CA THR A 51 -2.33 14.58 -2.24
C THR A 51 -1.63 13.37 -2.87
N LEU A 52 -1.82 12.21 -2.25
CA LEU A 52 -1.34 10.91 -2.71
C LEU A 52 -2.52 10.13 -3.28
N GLU A 53 -2.31 9.55 -4.46
CA GLU A 53 -3.19 8.51 -5.00
C GLU A 53 -2.76 7.17 -4.37
N THR A 54 -3.62 6.61 -3.53
CA THR A 54 -3.37 5.37 -2.80
C THR A 54 -4.11 4.21 -3.43
N TYR A 55 -3.40 3.11 -3.66
CA TYR A 55 -3.93 1.88 -4.20
C TYR A 55 -3.81 0.81 -3.12
N THR A 56 -4.92 0.42 -2.52
CA THR A 56 -4.96 -0.60 -1.46
C THR A 56 -5.54 -1.88 -2.02
N TYR A 57 -4.79 -2.98 -1.91
CA TYR A 57 -5.17 -4.28 -2.42
C TYR A 57 -5.81 -5.15 -1.35
N TYR A 58 -6.83 -5.90 -1.75
CA TYR A 58 -7.54 -6.80 -0.84
C TYR A 58 -8.15 -8.01 -1.57
N ASN A 59 -8.39 -9.06 -0.80
CA ASN A 59 -9.27 -10.19 -1.10
C ASN A 59 -9.73 -10.78 0.25
N ASN A 60 -10.49 -11.87 0.23
CA ASN A 60 -10.97 -12.50 1.46
C ASN A 60 -9.82 -12.94 2.36
N GLU A 61 -8.81 -13.63 1.81
CA GLU A 61 -7.66 -14.13 2.60
C GLU A 61 -6.86 -13.00 3.27
N LEU A 62 -6.59 -11.90 2.54
CA LEU A 62 -5.94 -10.71 3.07
C LEU A 62 -6.79 -10.05 4.17
N HIS A 63 -8.10 -9.92 3.96
CA HIS A 63 -9.01 -9.31 4.92
C HIS A 63 -9.10 -10.13 6.22
N ASP A 64 -9.20 -11.46 6.11
CA ASP A 64 -9.25 -12.38 7.25
C ASP A 64 -7.98 -12.29 8.12
N LEU A 65 -6.84 -11.99 7.50
CA LEU A 65 -5.55 -11.79 8.17
C LEU A 65 -5.25 -10.33 8.52
N SER A 66 -6.14 -9.39 8.18
CA SER A 66 -5.94 -7.95 8.36
C SER A 66 -4.65 -7.43 7.70
N ILE A 67 -4.31 -7.95 6.53
CA ILE A 67 -3.16 -7.53 5.72
C ILE A 67 -3.64 -6.68 4.54
N TYR A 68 -3.13 -5.47 4.38
CA TYR A 68 -3.54 -4.57 3.28
C TYR A 68 -2.32 -4.01 2.55
N PRO A 69 -1.86 -4.70 1.49
CA PRO A 69 -0.77 -4.20 0.64
C PRO A 69 -1.18 -2.91 -0.05
N PHE A 70 -0.27 -1.95 -0.16
CA PHE A 70 -0.55 -0.69 -0.80
C PHE A 70 0.58 -0.19 -1.70
N LEU A 71 0.20 0.66 -2.64
CA LEU A 71 1.09 1.53 -3.40
C LEU A 71 0.60 2.97 -3.27
N MET A 72 1.52 3.93 -3.16
CA MET A 72 1.19 5.35 -3.15
C MET A 72 1.91 6.06 -4.28
N TYR A 73 1.17 6.89 -5.01
CA TYR A 73 1.70 7.69 -6.11
C TYR A 73 1.40 9.17 -5.89
N ALA A 74 2.23 10.03 -6.46
CA ALA A 74 1.93 11.44 -6.65
C ALA A 74 2.42 11.85 -8.04
N ASN A 75 1.57 12.49 -8.84
CA ASN A 75 1.92 12.92 -10.21
C ASN A 75 2.51 11.77 -11.06
N ASN A 76 1.91 10.58 -11.00
CA ASN A 76 2.38 9.34 -11.66
C ASN A 76 3.77 8.84 -11.22
N GLN A 77 4.37 9.43 -10.18
CA GLN A 77 5.60 8.97 -9.57
C GLN A 77 5.27 8.09 -8.36
N LEU A 78 5.89 6.91 -8.28
CA LEU A 78 5.78 6.03 -7.12
C LEU A 78 6.46 6.69 -5.92
N ILE A 79 5.70 6.87 -4.84
CA ILE A 79 6.16 7.47 -3.57
C ILE A 79 6.46 6.38 -2.55
N SER A 80 5.61 5.35 -2.47
CA SER A 80 5.73 4.32 -1.44
C SER A 80 5.16 2.98 -1.89
N VAL A 81 5.75 1.91 -1.36
CA VAL A 81 5.29 0.53 -1.44
C VAL A 81 5.30 -0.03 -0.02
N GLY A 82 4.24 -0.71 0.37
CA GLY A 82 4.17 -1.27 1.70
C GLY A 82 2.95 -2.14 1.92
N TYR A 83 2.68 -2.44 3.17
CA TYR A 83 1.46 -3.11 3.60
C TYR A 83 1.08 -2.67 5.01
N LEU A 84 -0.20 -2.75 5.32
CA LEU A 84 -0.67 -2.74 6.70
C LEU A 84 -0.70 -4.17 7.21
N ASP A 85 -0.16 -4.41 8.41
CA ASP A 85 -0.31 -5.65 9.17
C ASP A 85 -1.02 -5.31 10.49
N HIS A 86 -2.28 -5.71 10.63
CA HIS A 86 -3.13 -5.29 11.76
C HIS A 86 -3.18 -3.77 11.94
N PHE A 87 -3.21 -3.03 10.82
CA PHE A 87 -3.19 -1.56 10.73
C PHE A 87 -1.86 -0.88 11.09
N ASP A 88 -0.83 -1.65 11.45
CA ASP A 88 0.54 -1.12 11.54
C ASP A 88 1.17 -1.06 10.14
N MET A 89 1.78 0.07 9.81
CA MET A 89 2.30 0.34 8.47
C MET A 89 3.77 -0.07 8.34
N ASP A 90 4.01 -1.04 7.46
CA ASP A 90 5.35 -1.46 7.04
C ASP A 90 5.65 -0.99 5.62
N PHE A 91 6.90 -0.56 5.42
CA PHE A 91 7.39 0.01 4.16
C PHE A 91 8.54 -0.84 3.61
N LEU A 92 8.58 -1.02 2.28
CA LEU A 92 9.57 -1.84 1.55
C LEU A 92 10.67 -1.01 0.86
#